data_AF-A0A4R2ATU7-F1
#
_entry.id   AF-A0A4R2ATU7-F1
#
_cell.length_a   1.000
_cell.length_b   1.000
_cell.length_c   1.000
_cell.angle_alpha   90.00
_cell.angle_beta   90.00
_cell.angle_gamma   90.00
#
_symmetry.space_group_name_H-M   'P 1'
#
loop_
_entity.id
_entity.type
_entity.pdbx_description
1 polymer ?
#
loop_
_entity_poly.entity_id
_entity_poly.type
_entity_poly.pdbx_seq_one_letter_code
_entity_poly.pdbx_strand_id
1 'polypeptide(L)'
;MVGHKIKYSKKKGYVSDDYLRFYSTMSATTAKAIADKAEKTQRITWSKNYTKSQIYAIMTPQFTKPFIDKYFKQQFRTAGKDRKSNQLYHVIETEIWGLSLYPLDWKGEYEPKKPTVTHFVKNGKAYLYISQYHVNEMSGNKTTTICFYKSGTKWLVYDHQVKYNQRK
;
A
#
# COMPACT_ATOMS: atom_id res chain seq x y z
N MET A 1 15.28 -5.08 -26.85
CA MET A 1 14.77 -6.06 -25.88
C MET A 1 15.94 -6.88 -25.37
N VAL A 2 16.23 -6.79 -24.07
CA VAL A 2 17.16 -7.71 -23.42
C VAL A 2 16.32 -8.90 -22.95
N GLY A 3 16.79 -10.11 -23.20
CA GLY A 3 16.08 -11.33 -22.85
C GLY A 3 16.98 -12.22 -22.01
N HIS A 4 16.51 -12.62 -20.83
CA HIS A 4 17.24 -13.56 -20.00
C HIS A 4 17.00 -15.01 -20.44
N LYS A 5 18.10 -15.76 -20.49
CA LYS A 5 18.10 -17.18 -20.77
C LYS A 5 17.70 -17.95 -19.52
N ILE A 6 16.64 -18.75 -19.63
CA ILE A 6 16.17 -19.62 -18.56
C ILE A 6 16.36 -21.09 -18.95
N LYS A 7 16.61 -21.94 -17.95
CA LYS A 7 16.58 -23.39 -18.11
C LYS A 7 15.16 -23.87 -17.81
N TYR A 8 14.45 -24.30 -18.83
CA TYR A 8 13.12 -24.90 -18.69
C TYR A 8 13.23 -26.38 -19.01
N SER A 9 13.23 -27.22 -17.97
CA SER A 9 13.53 -28.65 -18.08
C SER A 9 14.90 -28.88 -18.78
N LYS A 10 14.93 -29.67 -19.87
CA LYS A 10 16.14 -29.97 -20.65
C LYS A 10 16.45 -28.94 -21.75
N LYS A 11 15.62 -27.89 -21.94
CA LYS A 11 15.77 -26.91 -23.03
C LYS A 11 16.10 -25.51 -22.51
N LYS A 12 16.78 -24.72 -23.34
CA LYS A 12 17.09 -23.30 -23.11
C LYS A 12 15.94 -22.48 -23.72
N GLY A 13 15.29 -21.65 -22.92
CA GLY A 13 14.28 -20.69 -23.36
C GLY A 13 14.73 -19.27 -23.09
N TYR A 14 14.09 -18.30 -23.76
CA TYR A 14 14.27 -16.88 -23.50
C TYR A 14 12.94 -16.31 -23.04
N VAL A 15 12.96 -15.51 -21.99
CA VAL A 15 11.79 -14.79 -21.51
C VAL A 15 12.12 -13.31 -21.51
N SER A 16 11.15 -12.48 -21.90
CA SER A 16 11.32 -11.02 -21.78
C SER A 16 11.46 -10.66 -20.30
N ASP A 17 12.35 -9.72 -20.03
CA ASP A 17 12.54 -9.12 -18.71
C ASP A 17 11.23 -8.53 -18.16
N ASP A 18 10.27 -8.22 -19.04
CA ASP A 18 8.91 -7.76 -18.70
C ASP A 18 8.11 -8.74 -17.84
N TYR A 19 8.49 -10.02 -17.85
CA TYR A 19 7.84 -11.09 -17.09
C TYR A 19 8.66 -11.52 -15.88
N LEU A 20 9.88 -11.01 -15.72
CA LEU A 20 10.77 -11.39 -14.65
C LEU A 20 10.68 -10.45 -13.44
N ARG A 21 10.89 -11.02 -12.25
CA ARG A 21 11.09 -10.29 -11.01
C ARG A 21 12.41 -10.72 -10.42
N PHE A 22 13.24 -9.74 -10.09
CA PHE A 22 14.53 -9.96 -9.44
C PHE A 22 14.38 -9.65 -7.96
N TYR A 23 14.24 -10.68 -7.14
CA TYR A 23 14.05 -10.53 -5.70
C TYR A 23 15.38 -10.17 -5.03
N SER A 24 15.30 -9.28 -4.05
CA SER A 24 16.42 -8.95 -3.18
C SER A 24 15.93 -8.68 -1.77
N THR A 25 16.86 -8.75 -0.82
CA THR A 25 16.54 -8.54 0.59
C THR A 25 16.42 -7.05 0.90
N MET A 26 15.43 -6.71 1.73
CA MET A 26 15.31 -5.41 2.39
C MET A 26 15.19 -5.66 3.88
N SER A 27 15.88 -4.85 4.70
CA SER A 27 15.78 -4.99 6.15
C SER A 27 14.36 -4.67 6.64
N ALA A 28 13.93 -5.35 7.70
CA ALA A 28 12.65 -5.08 8.34
C ALA A 28 12.57 -3.62 8.84
N THR A 29 13.68 -3.07 9.36
CA THR A 29 13.77 -1.69 9.83
C THR A 29 13.52 -0.68 8.71
N THR A 30 14.13 -0.86 7.53
CA THR A 30 13.90 0.03 6.39
C THR A 30 12.47 -0.08 5.88
N ALA A 31 11.94 -1.30 5.76
CA ALA A 31 10.56 -1.53 5.33
C ALA A 31 9.55 -0.90 6.30
N LYS A 32 9.79 -1.03 7.61
CA LYS A 32 9.00 -0.40 8.68
C LYS A 32 8.98 1.12 8.56
N ALA A 33 10.14 1.74 8.41
CA ALA A 33 10.23 3.19 8.28
C ALA A 33 9.45 3.71 7.05
N ILE A 34 9.46 2.97 5.94
CA ILE A 34 8.67 3.30 4.74
C ILE A 34 7.16 3.17 5.02
N ALA A 35 6.73 2.05 5.62
CA ALA A 35 5.33 1.81 5.93
C ALA A 35 4.75 2.81 6.94
N ASP A 36 5.45 3.03 8.06
CA ASP A 36 5.02 3.96 9.11
C ASP A 36 4.88 5.38 8.56
N LYS A 37 5.78 5.80 7.65
CA LYS A 37 5.70 7.13 7.03
C LYS A 37 4.44 7.28 6.17
N ALA A 38 4.09 6.25 5.39
CA ALA A 38 2.88 6.26 4.58
C ALA A 38 1.61 6.26 5.45
N GLU A 39 1.56 5.41 6.48
CA GLU A 39 0.45 5.32 7.43
C GLU A 39 0.25 6.66 8.16
N LYS A 40 1.32 7.22 8.75
CA LYS A 40 1.29 8.54 9.38
C LYS A 40 0.80 9.63 8.44
N THR A 41 1.24 9.61 7.17
CA THR A 41 0.81 10.59 6.16
C THR A 41 -0.68 10.46 5.86
N GLN A 42 -1.21 9.24 5.70
CA GLN A 42 -2.65 9.03 5.48
C GLN A 42 -3.45 9.47 6.70
N ARG A 43 -2.99 9.18 7.93
CA ARG A 43 -3.67 9.55 9.18
C ARG A 43 -3.86 11.06 9.37
N ILE A 44 -3.05 11.90 8.73
CA ILE A 44 -3.27 13.36 8.74
C ILE A 44 -4.65 13.72 8.16
N THR A 45 -5.14 12.98 7.16
CA THR A 45 -6.45 13.28 6.54
C THR A 45 -7.64 12.97 7.45
N TRP A 46 -7.40 12.28 8.57
CA TRP A 46 -8.42 11.90 9.55
C TRP A 46 -8.61 12.97 10.63
N SER A 47 -7.64 13.88 10.80
CA SER A 47 -7.61 14.76 11.98
C SER A 47 -8.63 15.90 11.96
N LYS A 48 -9.19 16.24 10.79
CA LYS A 48 -10.22 17.28 10.59
C LYS A 48 -10.77 17.25 9.17
N ASN A 49 -11.60 18.24 8.84
CA ASN A 49 -12.13 18.43 7.50
C ASN A 49 -11.11 19.18 6.62
N TYR A 50 -10.92 18.72 5.39
CA TYR A 50 -9.98 19.29 4.43
C TYR A 50 -10.67 19.52 3.07
N THR A 51 -10.16 20.46 2.29
CA THR A 51 -10.53 20.55 0.87
C THR A 51 -9.91 19.37 0.10
N LYS A 52 -10.46 19.05 -1.07
CA LYS A 52 -9.88 18.02 -1.95
C LYS A 52 -8.41 18.32 -2.29
N SER A 53 -8.06 19.58 -2.56
CA SER A 53 -6.68 19.96 -2.88
C SER A 53 -5.73 19.75 -1.69
N GLN A 54 -6.17 20.05 -0.46
CA GLN A 54 -5.39 19.79 0.75
C GLN A 54 -5.16 18.29 0.96
N ILE A 55 -6.18 17.45 0.76
CA ILE A 55 -6.05 15.98 0.87
C ILE A 55 -4.99 15.47 -0.12
N TYR A 56 -5.04 15.93 -1.37
CA TYR A 56 -4.06 15.53 -2.38
C TYR A 56 -2.66 16.03 -2.04
N ALA A 57 -2.52 17.26 -1.53
CA ALA A 57 -1.24 17.80 -1.09
C ALA A 57 -0.64 17.00 0.08
N ILE A 58 -1.47 16.59 1.05
CA ILE A 58 -1.06 15.74 2.17
C ILE A 58 -0.57 14.37 1.68
N MET A 59 -1.29 13.74 0.75
CA MET A 59 -1.02 12.35 0.36
C MET A 59 0.03 12.19 -0.74
N THR A 60 0.14 13.12 -1.69
CA THR A 60 1.06 13.03 -2.84
C THR A 60 2.52 12.68 -2.48
N PRO A 61 3.08 13.10 -1.33
CA PRO A 61 4.44 12.71 -0.93
C PRO A 61 4.66 11.20 -0.78
N GLN A 62 3.64 10.43 -0.38
CA GLN A 62 3.74 8.99 -0.07
C GLN A 62 2.81 8.11 -0.91
N PHE A 63 1.91 8.70 -1.69
CA PHE A 63 0.89 7.97 -2.43
C PHE A 63 0.86 8.39 -3.89
N THR A 64 0.57 7.43 -4.77
CA THR A 64 0.35 7.73 -6.18
C THR A 64 -1.00 8.41 -6.38
N LYS A 65 -1.12 9.25 -7.40
CA LYS A 65 -2.40 9.88 -7.75
C LYS A 65 -3.53 8.87 -7.94
N PRO A 66 -3.36 7.75 -8.69
CA PRO A 66 -4.43 6.76 -8.84
C PRO A 66 -4.89 6.15 -7.51
N PHE A 67 -3.98 5.95 -6.55
CA PHE A 67 -4.37 5.51 -5.21
C PHE A 67 -5.19 6.58 -4.49
N ILE A 68 -4.73 7.84 -4.50
CA ILE A 68 -5.43 8.96 -3.87
C ILE A 68 -6.82 9.14 -4.47
N ASP A 69 -6.96 9.02 -5.80
CA ASP A 69 -8.25 9.11 -6.49
C ASP A 69 -9.24 8.05 -5.98
N LYS A 70 -8.81 6.79 -5.86
CA LYS A 70 -9.63 5.70 -5.33
C LYS A 70 -9.95 5.88 -3.85
N TYR A 71 -8.94 6.23 -3.04
CA TYR A 71 -9.09 6.48 -1.61
C TYR A 71 -10.09 7.61 -1.36
N PHE A 72 -9.94 8.73 -2.05
CA PHE A 72 -10.86 9.86 -1.95
C PHE A 72 -12.30 9.47 -2.31
N LYS A 73 -12.49 8.72 -3.39
CA LYS A 73 -13.82 8.29 -3.83
C LYS A 73 -14.51 7.36 -2.83
N GLN A 74 -13.76 6.46 -2.21
CA GLN A 74 -14.33 5.42 -1.35
C GLN A 74 -14.42 5.82 0.12
N GLN A 75 -13.55 6.72 0.60
CA GLN A 75 -13.31 6.88 2.03
C GLN A 75 -13.62 8.29 2.54
N PHE A 76 -14.14 9.19 1.68
CA PHE A 76 -14.49 10.54 2.08
C PHE A 76 -15.96 10.86 1.81
N ARG A 77 -16.57 11.55 2.77
CA ARG A 77 -17.89 12.19 2.65
C ARG A 77 -17.74 13.71 2.62
N THR A 78 -18.75 14.40 2.11
CA THR A 78 -18.84 15.86 2.24
C THR A 78 -19.02 16.27 3.71
N ALA A 79 -18.38 17.36 4.11
CA ALA A 79 -18.34 17.85 5.48
C ALA A 79 -18.51 19.38 5.57
N GLY A 80 -19.48 19.90 4.81
CA GLY A 80 -19.79 21.34 4.76
C GLY A 80 -18.83 22.14 3.88
N LYS A 81 -18.80 23.46 4.09
CA LYS A 81 -17.93 24.39 3.36
C LYS A 81 -17.08 25.22 4.32
N ASP A 82 -15.92 25.68 3.87
CA ASP A 82 -15.13 26.66 4.62
C ASP A 82 -15.70 28.09 4.47
N ARG A 83 -15.08 29.06 5.16
CA ARG A 83 -15.46 30.49 5.07
C ARG A 83 -15.34 31.08 3.66
N LYS A 84 -14.59 30.42 2.76
CA LYS A 84 -14.39 30.82 1.37
C LYS A 84 -15.30 30.01 0.42
N SER A 85 -16.30 29.32 0.95
CA SER A 85 -17.24 28.47 0.21
C SER A 85 -16.61 27.25 -0.49
N ASN A 86 -15.39 26.86 -0.14
CA ASN A 86 -14.77 25.63 -0.65
C ASN A 86 -15.41 24.40 0.00
N GLN A 87 -15.70 23.38 -0.80
CA GLN A 87 -16.22 22.10 -0.29
C GLN A 87 -15.17 21.41 0.59
N LEU A 88 -15.58 21.07 1.81
CA LEU A 88 -14.79 20.29 2.75
C LEU A 88 -15.22 18.82 2.72
N TYR A 89 -14.26 17.96 3.00
CA TYR A 89 -14.42 16.51 3.05
C TYR A 89 -13.84 15.96 4.34
N HIS A 90 -14.41 14.87 4.82
CA HIS A 90 -13.95 14.16 5.99
C HIS A 90 -13.91 12.66 5.71
N VAL A 91 -12.98 11.96 6.36
CA VAL A 91 -12.88 10.51 6.25
C VAL A 91 -14.13 9.86 6.85
N ILE A 92 -14.58 8.76 6.25
CA ILE A 92 -15.63 7.91 6.80
C ILE A 92 -14.98 7.00 7.84
N GLU A 93 -15.00 7.40 9.11
CA GLU A 93 -14.28 6.71 10.20
C GLU A 93 -14.71 5.26 10.41
N THR A 94 -15.97 4.94 10.10
CA THR A 94 -16.55 3.60 10.20
C THR A 94 -16.12 2.67 9.06
N GLU A 95 -15.59 3.21 7.96
CA GLU A 95 -15.10 2.45 6.81
C GLU A 95 -13.58 2.28 6.85
N ILE A 96 -13.04 1.83 7.98
CA ILE A 96 -11.65 1.31 8.09
C ILE A 96 -11.36 0.12 7.15
N TRP A 97 -12.36 -0.40 6.45
CA TRP A 97 -12.27 -1.52 5.52
C TRP A 97 -12.05 -1.01 4.08
N GLY A 98 -10.93 -1.41 3.46
CA GLY A 98 -10.62 -1.07 2.07
C GLY A 98 -9.24 -0.44 1.90
N LEU A 99 -9.20 0.83 1.46
CA LEU A 99 -7.97 1.53 1.06
C LEU A 99 -7.28 2.31 2.21
N SER A 100 -7.85 2.28 3.41
CA SER A 100 -7.16 2.72 4.62
C SER A 100 -6.05 1.72 4.98
N LEU A 101 -4.84 2.22 5.23
CA LEU A 101 -3.71 1.37 5.57
C LEU A 101 -3.91 0.79 6.99
N TYR A 102 -3.79 -0.53 7.12
CA TYR A 102 -3.81 -1.17 8.42
C TYR A 102 -2.47 -0.94 9.14
N PRO A 103 -2.51 -0.65 10.45
CA PRO A 103 -1.31 -0.71 11.27
C PRO A 103 -0.65 -2.09 11.15
N LEU A 104 0.67 -2.09 11.09
CA LEU A 104 1.46 -3.32 10.99
C LEU A 104 2.06 -3.67 12.35
N ASP A 105 1.80 -4.87 12.83
CA ASP A 105 2.39 -5.39 14.06
C ASP A 105 3.77 -6.00 13.79
N TRP A 106 4.76 -5.12 13.70
CA TRP A 106 6.17 -5.48 13.46
C TRP A 106 6.80 -6.35 14.55
N LYS A 107 6.22 -6.35 15.76
CA LYS A 107 6.72 -7.13 16.89
C LYS A 107 6.07 -8.51 16.98
N GLY A 108 4.89 -8.70 16.39
CA GLY A 108 4.12 -9.93 16.48
C GLY A 108 3.48 -10.10 17.86
N GLU A 109 3.13 -9.00 18.52
CA GLU A 109 2.48 -8.97 19.84
C GLU A 109 0.96 -9.21 19.75
N TYR A 110 0.34 -8.81 18.63
CA TYR A 110 -1.11 -8.79 18.43
C TYR A 110 -1.56 -9.69 17.29
N GLU A 111 -0.73 -9.82 16.25
CA GLU A 111 -1.02 -10.65 15.09
C GLU A 111 -0.25 -11.97 15.16
N PRO A 112 -0.80 -13.09 14.65
CA PRO A 112 -0.16 -14.39 14.77
C PRO A 112 1.16 -14.50 14.00
N LYS A 113 1.45 -13.54 13.10
CA LYS A 113 2.67 -13.48 12.31
C LYS A 113 3.11 -12.03 12.13
N LYS A 114 4.42 -11.81 12.24
CA LYS A 114 5.09 -10.57 11.84
C LYS A 114 4.87 -10.30 10.33
N PRO A 115 4.94 -9.02 9.90
CA PRO A 115 4.85 -8.66 8.49
C PRO A 115 5.93 -9.35 7.66
N THR A 116 5.55 -9.80 6.47
CA THR A 116 6.47 -10.31 5.45
C THR A 116 6.86 -9.18 4.52
N VAL A 117 8.17 -9.01 4.32
CA VAL A 117 8.75 -8.00 3.42
C VAL A 117 9.19 -8.67 2.13
N THR A 118 8.59 -8.27 1.01
CA THR A 118 8.99 -8.74 -0.32
C THR A 118 9.47 -7.57 -1.15
N HIS A 119 10.76 -7.55 -1.49
CA HIS A 119 11.36 -6.52 -2.34
C HIS A 119 11.85 -7.14 -3.65
N PHE A 120 11.54 -6.49 -4.77
CA PHE A 120 11.96 -6.96 -6.09
C PHE A 120 12.07 -5.82 -7.11
N VAL A 121 12.85 -6.04 -8.15
CA VAL A 121 12.87 -5.17 -9.34
C VAL A 121 12.12 -5.85 -10.48
N LYS A 122 11.27 -5.08 -11.17
CA LYS A 122 10.58 -5.48 -12.39
C LYS A 122 10.59 -4.29 -13.36
N ASN A 123 10.98 -4.52 -14.62
CA ASN A 123 11.03 -3.49 -15.67
C ASN A 123 11.80 -2.23 -15.24
N GLY A 124 12.96 -2.42 -14.59
CA GLY A 124 13.80 -1.33 -14.08
C GLY A 124 13.22 -0.56 -12.88
N LYS A 125 12.02 -0.92 -12.40
CA LYS A 125 11.37 -0.28 -11.25
C LYS A 125 11.45 -1.18 -10.02
N ALA A 126 11.84 -0.61 -8.89
CA ALA A 126 11.85 -1.31 -7.62
C ALA A 126 10.46 -1.30 -6.97
N TYR A 127 10.07 -2.44 -6.41
CA TYR A 127 8.80 -2.69 -5.76
C TYR A 127 9.05 -3.24 -4.36
N LEU A 128 8.18 -2.86 -3.42
CA LEU A 128 8.20 -3.33 -2.05
C LEU A 128 6.77 -3.66 -1.66
N TYR A 129 6.53 -4.91 -1.28
CA TYR A 129 5.27 -5.38 -0.72
C TYR A 129 5.49 -5.71 0.74
N ILE A 130 4.59 -5.23 1.60
CA ILE A 130 4.58 -5.54 3.02
C ILE A 130 3.23 -6.16 3.33
N SER A 131 3.24 -7.45 3.68
CA SER A 131 2.03 -8.24 3.90
C SER A 131 1.91 -8.66 5.35
N GLN A 132 0.72 -8.56 5.94
CA GLN A 132 0.45 -9.11 7.27
C GLN A 132 -0.85 -9.92 7.27
N TYR A 133 -0.82 -11.04 7.96
CA TYR A 133 -2.00 -11.86 8.20
C TYR A 133 -2.67 -11.41 9.49
N HIS A 134 -3.98 -11.21 9.42
CA HIS A 134 -4.83 -10.72 10.48
C HIS A 134 -5.87 -11.76 10.87
N VAL A 135 -5.98 -12.02 12.17
CA VAL A 135 -7.06 -12.84 12.72
C VAL A 135 -8.22 -11.93 13.11
N ASN A 136 -9.40 -12.20 12.58
CA ASN A 136 -10.61 -11.49 12.98
C ASN A 136 -11.78 -12.46 12.98
N GLU A 137 -12.29 -12.75 14.17
CA GLU A 137 -13.34 -13.74 14.39
C GLU A 137 -14.69 -13.30 13.79
N MET A 138 -14.93 -11.99 13.67
CA MET A 138 -16.17 -11.42 13.16
C MET A 138 -16.19 -11.27 11.64
N SER A 139 -15.14 -10.68 11.06
CA SER A 139 -15.07 -10.37 9.62
C SER A 139 -14.38 -11.46 8.78
N GLY A 140 -13.86 -12.50 9.44
CA GLY A 140 -13.01 -13.50 8.81
C GLY A 140 -11.54 -13.08 8.72
N ASN A 141 -10.67 -14.09 8.74
CA ASN A 141 -9.24 -13.90 8.65
C ASN A 141 -8.84 -13.36 7.29
N LYS A 142 -7.84 -12.48 7.25
CA LYS A 142 -7.42 -11.81 6.02
C LYS A 142 -5.93 -11.57 5.98
N THR A 143 -5.38 -11.40 4.78
CA THR A 143 -4.05 -10.86 4.57
C THR A 143 -4.17 -9.50 3.91
N THR A 144 -3.58 -8.48 4.54
CA THR A 144 -3.43 -7.16 3.92
C THR A 144 -2.05 -7.08 3.27
N THR A 145 -1.91 -6.30 2.20
CA THR A 145 -0.62 -6.02 1.57
C THR A 145 -0.56 -4.57 1.13
N ILE A 146 0.40 -3.82 1.67
CA ILE A 146 0.70 -2.47 1.22
C ILE A 146 1.72 -2.58 0.08
N CYS A 147 1.35 -2.07 -1.10
CA CYS A 147 2.15 -2.18 -2.31
C CYS A 147 2.80 -0.84 -2.64
N PHE A 148 4.13 -0.81 -2.64
CA PHE A 148 4.93 0.34 -2.98
C PHE A 148 5.69 0.13 -4.29
N TYR A 149 5.91 1.23 -5.02
CA TYR A 149 7.00 1.28 -6.00
C TYR A 149 7.91 2.47 -5.71
N LYS A 150 9.16 2.37 -6.16
CA LYS A 150 10.14 3.45 -6.04
C LYS A 150 10.01 4.45 -7.19
N SER A 151 9.94 5.73 -6.87
CA SER A 151 9.88 6.87 -7.78
C SER A 151 10.95 7.88 -7.39
N GLY A 152 12.09 7.86 -8.10
CA GLY A 152 13.30 8.57 -7.67
C GLY A 152 13.74 8.08 -6.29
N THR A 153 13.81 8.98 -5.32
CA THR A 153 14.19 8.65 -3.93
C THR A 153 13.02 8.22 -3.04
N LYS A 154 11.77 8.33 -3.53
CA LYS A 154 10.57 8.10 -2.73
C LYS A 154 9.98 6.71 -2.99
N TRP A 155 9.45 6.09 -1.95
CA TRP A 155 8.56 4.93 -2.07
C TRP A 155 7.12 5.43 -2.03
N LEU A 156 6.34 5.08 -3.04
CA LEU A 156 4.95 5.53 -3.17
C LEU A 156 4.01 4.33 -3.12
N VAL A 157 3.00 4.41 -2.25
CA VAL A 157 1.90 3.44 -2.21
C VAL A 157 1.06 3.61 -3.47
N TYR A 158 0.92 2.52 -4.22
CA TYR A 158 0.09 2.49 -5.42
C TYR A 158 -1.12 1.55 -5.27
N ASP A 159 -1.08 0.64 -4.29
CA ASP A 159 -2.18 -0.27 -4.02
C ASP A 159 -2.17 -0.71 -2.55
N HIS A 160 -3.34 -1.10 -2.07
CA HIS A 160 -3.52 -1.73 -0.76
C HIS A 160 -4.50 -2.87 -0.92
N GLN A 161 -3.99 -4.10 -0.84
CA GLN A 161 -4.72 -5.30 -1.16
C GLN A 161 -5.24 -5.94 0.11
N VAL A 162 -6.49 -6.39 0.09
CA VAL A 162 -7.10 -7.17 1.16
C VAL A 162 -7.58 -8.49 0.57
N LYS A 163 -7.01 -9.60 1.03
CA LYS A 163 -7.41 -10.95 0.64
C LYS A 163 -7.99 -11.67 1.84
N TYR A 164 -9.28 -11.99 1.79
CA TYR A 164 -9.92 -12.85 2.80
C TYR A 164 -9.49 -14.29 2.58
N ASN A 165 -9.03 -14.94 3.64
CA ASN A 165 -8.68 -16.34 3.61
C ASN A 165 -9.96 -17.13 3.85
N GLN A 166 -10.41 -17.86 2.83
CA GLN A 166 -11.57 -18.75 2.96
C GLN A 166 -11.31 -19.74 4.11
N ARG A 167 -12.30 -19.93 4.98
CA ARG A 167 -12.31 -21.08 5.90
C ARG A 167 -12.29 -22.32 5.01
N LYS A 168 -11.23 -23.13 5.14
CA LYS A 168 -11.26 -24.51 4.63
C LYS A 168 -12.28 -25.31 5.41
#